data_AF-A0A962E6I8-F1
#
_entry.id   AF-A0A962E6I8-F1
#
_cell.length_a   1.000
_cell.length_b   1.000
_cell.length_c   1.000
_cell.angle_alpha   90.00
_cell.angle_beta   90.00
_cell.angle_gamma   90.00
#
_symmetry.space_group_name_H-M   'P 1'
#
loop_
_entity.id
_entity.type
_entity.pdbx_description
1 polymer ?
#
loop_
_entity_poly.entity_id
_entity_poly.type
_entity_poly.pdbx_seq_one_letter_code
_entity_poly.pdbx_strand_id
1 'polypeptide(L)'
;MYPFVWRILLLITVSLFVFSPANAANGMAPKEITPGCLANPLPSMPSGPSVSVEVQRGAGERFRLVIWRRPCSGNDGQLILTFTPLAGSPQICANDMEITQGGVRSDDFYLSTDAGGSAAQTLCGPISTTTSALIREIDGNFTFDDDLAFVFTYEQTSPTPDVMVNVAAYDPSLYPAGGQIRSPSGNLSGSYYDAARPGEGLFIEIGQVGDRRVLFVSWYTYFQGMQRWIIGNVDFPAGATSVTVPLQITAGTGFGTQFNPANVQYIPWGSATFRFLSCTELSFDWASNEGESGTYSYVRLVNGLLGVSCQ
;
A
#
# COMPACT_ATOMS: atom_id res chain seq x y z
N MET A 1 -73.77 7.00 2.54
CA MET A 1 -72.83 8.03 2.05
C MET A 1 -71.48 7.74 2.74
N TYR A 2 -70.52 7.19 2.00
CA TYR A 2 -69.10 6.99 2.34
C TYR A 2 -68.29 8.05 1.55
N PRO A 3 -67.04 8.44 1.88
CA PRO A 3 -65.91 7.50 2.11
C PRO A 3 -65.02 7.83 3.34
N PHE A 4 -64.54 6.82 4.08
CA PHE A 4 -63.36 5.97 3.80
C PHE A 4 -62.06 6.75 3.67
N VAL A 5 -61.35 6.88 4.79
CA VAL A 5 -59.97 7.39 4.86
C VAL A 5 -59.01 6.21 4.65
N TRP A 6 -58.30 6.22 3.52
CA TRP A 6 -57.18 5.31 3.26
C TRP A 6 -55.95 5.79 4.03
N ARG A 7 -55.47 4.98 4.99
CA ARG A 7 -54.07 5.06 5.43
C ARG A 7 -53.23 4.26 4.45
N ILE A 8 -52.47 4.95 3.61
CA ILE A 8 -51.40 4.34 2.82
C ILE A 8 -50.30 3.95 3.80
N LEU A 9 -50.22 2.67 4.12
CA LEU A 9 -49.06 2.07 4.75
C LEU A 9 -48.01 1.92 3.64
N LEU A 10 -47.06 2.85 3.54
CA LEU A 10 -45.90 2.69 2.66
C LEU A 10 -45.01 1.60 3.27
N LEU A 11 -45.22 0.35 2.85
CA LEU A 11 -44.26 -0.72 3.06
C LEU A 11 -43.00 -0.37 2.26
N ILE A 12 -42.03 0.26 2.92
CA ILE A 12 -40.66 0.27 2.44
C ILE A 12 -40.17 -1.18 2.65
N THR A 13 -40.33 -2.02 1.63
CA THR A 13 -39.50 -3.21 1.49
C THR A 13 -38.07 -2.71 1.37
N VAL A 14 -37.35 -2.78 2.48
CA VAL A 14 -35.90 -2.84 2.47
C VAL A 14 -35.58 -4.13 1.74
N SER A 15 -35.41 -4.05 0.43
CA SER A 15 -34.65 -5.05 -0.31
C SER A 15 -33.25 -5.00 0.28
N LEU A 16 -33.01 -5.85 1.29
CA LEU A 16 -31.67 -6.32 1.58
C LEU A 16 -31.18 -6.94 0.27
N PHE A 17 -30.46 -6.14 -0.51
CA PHE A 17 -29.40 -6.68 -1.31
C PHE A 17 -28.43 -7.31 -0.31
N VAL A 18 -28.68 -8.58 0.00
CA VAL A 18 -27.61 -9.47 0.38
C VAL A 18 -26.67 -9.37 -0.80
N PHE A 19 -25.58 -8.62 -0.61
CA PHE A 19 -24.39 -8.85 -1.40
C PHE A 19 -24.09 -10.32 -1.20
N SER A 20 -24.48 -11.15 -2.17
CA SER A 20 -23.77 -12.40 -2.38
C SER A 20 -22.31 -11.99 -2.45
N PRO A 21 -21.41 -12.54 -1.61
CA PRO A 21 -20.01 -12.39 -1.90
C PRO A 21 -19.85 -12.85 -3.35
N ALA A 22 -19.31 -11.97 -4.19
CA ALA A 22 -18.87 -12.36 -5.52
C ALA A 22 -18.17 -13.70 -5.35
N ASN A 23 -18.59 -14.70 -6.13
CA ASN A 23 -18.01 -16.03 -6.13
C ASN A 23 -16.52 -15.90 -5.83
N ALA A 24 -16.11 -16.37 -4.65
CA ALA A 24 -14.73 -16.61 -4.39
C ALA A 24 -14.31 -17.58 -5.49
N ALA A 25 -13.60 -17.07 -6.50
CA ALA A 25 -12.67 -17.90 -7.21
C ALA A 25 -11.89 -18.61 -6.10
N ASN A 26 -11.78 -19.93 -6.17
CA ASN A 26 -10.99 -20.76 -5.26
C ASN A 26 -9.49 -20.42 -5.37
N GLY A 27 -9.13 -19.17 -5.15
CA GLY A 27 -7.78 -18.69 -4.97
C GLY A 27 -7.54 -18.68 -3.47
N MET A 28 -6.65 -19.55 -3.04
CA MET A 28 -6.06 -19.51 -1.70
C MET A 28 -5.64 -18.06 -1.41
N ALA A 29 -6.07 -17.51 -0.27
CA ALA A 29 -5.54 -16.22 0.19
C ALA A 29 -4.00 -16.34 0.22
N PRO A 30 -3.25 -15.32 -0.24
CA PRO A 30 -1.80 -15.39 -0.20
C PRO A 30 -1.37 -15.59 1.26
N LYS A 31 -0.66 -16.70 1.50
CA LYS A 31 -0.47 -17.24 2.85
C LYS A 31 0.43 -16.35 3.71
N GLU A 32 1.38 -15.69 3.07
CA GLU A 32 2.43 -14.87 3.70
C GLU A 32 2.43 -13.41 3.18
N ILE A 33 1.35 -12.94 2.56
CA ILE A 33 1.26 -11.53 2.16
C ILE A 33 0.37 -10.78 3.13
N THR A 34 0.97 -9.92 3.93
CA THR A 34 0.32 -9.19 5.02
C THR A 34 -0.50 -8.03 4.46
N PRO A 35 -1.85 -8.12 4.48
CA PRO A 35 -2.69 -7.13 3.81
C PRO A 35 -2.52 -5.74 4.42
N GLY A 36 -2.22 -4.76 3.57
CA GLY A 36 -2.06 -3.36 3.99
C GLY A 36 -0.73 -3.05 4.68
N CYS A 37 0.22 -4.00 4.73
CA CYS A 37 1.59 -3.72 5.18
C CYS A 37 2.39 -2.93 4.14
N LEU A 38 2.17 -3.23 2.85
CA LEU A 38 2.87 -2.59 1.75
C LEU A 38 1.98 -1.59 1.02
N ALA A 39 2.64 -0.65 0.35
CA ALA A 39 2.01 0.34 -0.51
C ALA A 39 2.19 -0.05 -1.99
N ASN A 40 1.39 0.55 -2.88
CA ASN A 40 1.54 0.41 -4.33
C ASN A 40 2.04 1.74 -4.95
N PRO A 41 3.14 1.77 -5.73
CA PRO A 41 4.02 0.65 -6.06
C PRO A 41 4.81 0.12 -4.84
N LEU A 42 5.25 -1.14 -4.92
CA LEU A 42 6.04 -1.76 -3.86
C LEU A 42 7.30 -0.93 -3.53
N PRO A 43 7.67 -0.78 -2.26
CA PRO A 43 8.87 -0.05 -1.89
C PRO A 43 10.12 -0.76 -2.44
N SER A 44 11.12 0.02 -2.82
CA SER A 44 12.38 -0.47 -3.41
C SER A 44 13.61 -0.18 -2.57
N MET A 45 13.45 0.51 -1.44
CA MET A 45 14.55 0.84 -0.55
C MET A 45 14.41 0.06 0.76
N PRO A 46 15.41 -0.74 1.16
CA PRO A 46 15.36 -1.50 2.40
C PRO A 46 15.19 -0.63 3.64
N SER A 47 14.28 -1.01 4.53
CA SER A 47 14.00 -0.30 5.80
C SER A 47 14.72 -0.90 7.02
N GLY A 48 15.64 -1.86 6.80
CA GLY A 48 16.39 -2.55 7.85
C GLY A 48 17.40 -3.56 7.28
N PRO A 49 17.69 -4.65 8.02
CA PRO A 49 18.55 -5.74 7.53
C PRO A 49 18.15 -6.19 6.12
N SER A 50 19.16 -6.33 5.27
CA SER A 50 19.00 -6.80 3.91
C SER A 50 20.21 -7.62 3.50
N VAL A 51 19.99 -8.54 2.57
CA VAL A 51 21.05 -9.28 1.91
C VAL A 51 21.07 -8.87 0.45
N SER A 52 22.26 -8.52 -0.05
CA SER A 52 22.43 -8.09 -1.44
C SER A 52 23.41 -8.98 -2.16
N VAL A 53 23.02 -9.45 -3.34
CA VAL A 53 23.87 -10.24 -4.23
C VAL A 53 23.77 -9.69 -5.65
N GLU A 54 24.87 -9.76 -6.39
CA GLU A 54 24.86 -9.48 -7.82
C GLU A 54 24.79 -10.80 -8.58
N VAL A 55 23.85 -10.87 -9.51
CA VAL A 55 23.63 -12.04 -10.37
C VAL A 55 24.02 -11.68 -11.79
N GLN A 56 24.77 -12.56 -12.44
CA GLN A 56 25.20 -12.39 -13.82
C GLN A 56 24.58 -13.49 -14.67
N ARG A 57 23.69 -13.12 -15.59
CA ARG A 57 23.11 -14.07 -16.54
C ARG A 57 24.00 -14.24 -17.78
N GLY A 58 23.64 -15.21 -18.61
CA GLY A 58 24.19 -15.38 -19.95
C GLY A 58 24.08 -14.08 -20.77
N ALA A 59 24.93 -13.92 -21.78
CA ALA A 59 25.03 -12.71 -22.62
C ALA A 59 25.48 -11.42 -21.89
N GLY A 60 25.96 -11.51 -20.64
CA GLY A 60 26.57 -10.38 -19.91
C GLY A 60 25.56 -9.48 -19.20
N GLU A 61 24.29 -9.88 -19.15
CA GLU A 61 23.27 -9.19 -18.37
C GLU A 61 23.53 -9.34 -16.87
N ARG A 62 23.31 -8.28 -16.11
CA ARG A 62 23.57 -8.26 -14.66
C ARG A 62 22.47 -7.51 -13.95
N PHE A 63 22.12 -8.00 -12.77
CA PHE A 63 21.26 -7.30 -11.84
C PHE A 63 21.75 -7.49 -10.40
N ARG A 64 21.35 -6.57 -9.53
CA ARG A 64 21.45 -6.72 -8.09
C ARG A 64 20.11 -7.21 -7.56
N LEU A 65 20.13 -8.31 -6.82
CA LEU A 65 19.02 -8.73 -5.97
C LEU A 65 19.28 -8.22 -4.56
N VAL A 66 18.29 -7.56 -3.97
CA VAL A 66 18.25 -7.23 -2.56
C VAL A 66 17.04 -7.92 -1.95
N ILE A 67 17.29 -8.79 -0.98
CA ILE A 67 16.24 -9.46 -0.20
C ILE A 67 16.17 -8.79 1.16
N TRP A 68 15.00 -8.28 1.51
CA TRP A 68 14.80 -7.52 2.74
C TRP A 68 13.35 -7.66 3.20
N ARG A 69 13.07 -7.26 4.44
CA ARG A 69 11.70 -7.26 4.96
C ARG A 69 11.25 -5.88 5.34
N ARG A 70 9.95 -5.64 5.19
CA ARG A 70 9.27 -4.51 5.78
C ARG A 70 8.54 -4.97 7.04
N PRO A 71 8.82 -4.39 8.20
CA PRO A 71 8.04 -4.66 9.41
C PRO A 71 6.56 -4.37 9.16
N CYS A 72 5.70 -5.23 9.69
CA CYS A 72 4.25 -5.14 9.63
C CYS A 72 3.67 -5.18 11.05
N SER A 73 2.35 -5.01 11.16
CA SER A 73 1.64 -5.17 12.45
C SER A 73 1.67 -6.62 12.90
N GLY A 74 1.73 -6.87 14.21
CA GLY A 74 1.60 -8.24 14.76
C GLY A 74 2.93 -8.99 14.91
N ASN A 75 4.07 -8.27 14.89
CA ASN A 75 5.41 -8.87 14.91
C ASN A 75 5.70 -9.74 13.68
N ASP A 76 5.29 -9.23 12.54
CA ASP A 76 5.34 -9.87 11.23
C ASP A 76 6.20 -9.00 10.30
N GLY A 77 6.88 -9.61 9.33
CA GLY A 77 7.85 -8.96 8.48
C GLY A 77 7.71 -9.35 7.02
N GLN A 78 6.96 -8.56 6.25
CA GLN A 78 6.74 -8.83 4.84
C GLN A 78 8.04 -8.80 4.02
N LEU A 79 8.37 -9.93 3.41
CA LEU A 79 9.49 -10.10 2.51
C LEU A 79 9.30 -9.37 1.17
N ILE A 80 10.35 -8.68 0.74
CA ILE A 80 10.40 -7.96 -0.54
C ILE A 80 11.70 -8.31 -1.25
N LEU A 81 11.58 -8.67 -2.53
CA LEU A 81 12.71 -8.87 -3.43
C LEU A 81 12.82 -7.66 -4.34
N THR A 82 13.91 -6.93 -4.24
CA THR A 82 14.17 -5.76 -5.09
C THR A 82 15.25 -6.10 -6.11
N PHE A 83 14.91 -5.99 -7.39
CA PHE A 83 15.78 -6.24 -8.52
C PHE A 83 16.19 -4.90 -9.15
N THR A 84 17.49 -4.65 -9.24
CA THR A 84 18.04 -3.45 -9.90
C THR A 84 18.89 -3.88 -11.09
N PRO A 85 18.52 -3.52 -12.34
CA PRO A 85 19.36 -3.83 -13.49
C PRO A 85 20.68 -3.06 -13.39
N LEU A 86 21.79 -3.77 -13.58
CA LEU A 86 23.15 -3.22 -13.57
C LEU A 86 23.76 -3.17 -14.98
N ALA A 87 23.39 -4.12 -15.85
CA ALA A 87 23.79 -4.16 -17.25
C ALA A 87 22.78 -4.97 -18.07
N GLY A 88 22.55 -4.57 -19.32
CA GLY A 88 21.59 -5.24 -20.21
C GLY A 88 20.14 -5.05 -19.77
N SER A 89 19.27 -5.98 -20.18
CA SER A 89 17.83 -5.98 -19.85
C SER A 89 17.46 -7.32 -19.20
N PRO A 90 17.99 -7.59 -17.99
CA PRO A 90 17.94 -8.90 -17.37
C PRO A 90 16.51 -9.44 -17.28
N GLN A 91 16.35 -10.71 -17.68
CA GLN A 91 15.09 -11.44 -17.53
C GLN A 91 14.94 -11.92 -16.10
N ILE A 92 13.89 -11.47 -15.42
CA ILE A 92 13.51 -11.89 -14.06
C ILE A 92 12.20 -12.66 -14.15
N CYS A 93 12.22 -13.91 -13.70
CA CYS A 93 11.02 -14.75 -13.58
C CYS A 93 11.23 -15.78 -12.47
N ALA A 94 10.12 -16.24 -11.86
CA ALA A 94 10.16 -17.13 -10.69
C ALA A 94 10.72 -18.52 -11.00
N ASN A 95 10.66 -18.98 -12.25
CA ASN A 95 11.19 -20.28 -12.68
C ASN A 95 12.73 -20.38 -12.62
N ASP A 96 13.43 -19.26 -12.40
CA ASP A 96 14.87 -19.23 -12.17
C ASP A 96 15.17 -19.13 -10.66
N MET A 97 14.21 -19.42 -9.78
CA MET A 97 14.29 -19.15 -8.35
C MET A 97 13.72 -20.30 -7.52
N GLU A 98 14.35 -20.54 -6.37
CA GLU A 98 13.89 -21.54 -5.41
C GLU A 98 14.01 -21.00 -3.99
N ILE A 99 13.15 -21.51 -3.11
CA ILE A 99 13.21 -21.25 -1.67
C ILE A 99 13.42 -22.58 -0.97
N THR A 100 14.34 -22.61 0.00
CA THR A 100 14.48 -23.73 0.93
C THR A 100 14.27 -23.25 2.36
N GLN A 101 13.26 -23.80 3.03
CA GLN A 101 12.92 -23.48 4.42
C GLN A 101 12.55 -24.75 5.19
N GLY A 102 13.04 -24.88 6.42
CA GLY A 102 12.79 -26.09 7.23
C GLY A 102 13.32 -27.40 6.61
N GLY A 103 14.25 -27.31 5.65
CA GLY A 103 14.77 -28.46 4.90
C GLY A 103 13.90 -28.90 3.71
N VAL A 104 12.81 -28.18 3.43
CA VAL A 104 11.94 -28.39 2.25
C VAL A 104 12.25 -27.33 1.21
N ARG A 105 12.33 -27.73 -0.05
CA ARG A 105 12.56 -26.85 -1.21
C ARG A 105 11.25 -26.69 -1.99
N SER A 106 10.96 -25.48 -2.47
CA SER A 106 9.87 -25.17 -3.40
C SER A 106 10.30 -24.12 -4.42
N ASP A 107 9.85 -24.32 -5.65
CA ASP A 107 9.90 -23.42 -6.82
C ASP A 107 8.48 -23.01 -7.28
N ASP A 108 7.45 -23.44 -6.55
CA ASP A 108 6.03 -23.27 -6.88
C ASP A 108 5.48 -21.92 -6.38
N PHE A 109 6.08 -20.84 -6.83
CA PHE A 109 5.64 -19.46 -6.57
C PHE A 109 5.70 -18.56 -7.80
N TYR A 110 4.97 -17.45 -7.74
CA TYR A 110 5.11 -16.33 -8.68
C TYR A 110 5.71 -15.13 -7.96
N LEU A 111 6.33 -14.23 -8.73
CA LEU A 111 6.72 -12.92 -8.26
C LEU A 111 5.59 -11.93 -8.54
N SER A 112 4.93 -11.41 -7.52
CA SER A 112 3.88 -10.39 -7.66
C SER A 112 4.44 -8.98 -7.47
N THR A 113 4.11 -8.04 -8.37
CA THR A 113 4.57 -6.64 -8.28
C THR A 113 3.59 -5.72 -7.57
N ASP A 114 2.53 -6.26 -6.97
CA ASP A 114 1.52 -5.50 -6.24
C ASP A 114 1.48 -5.88 -4.75
N ALA A 115 1.15 -4.91 -3.91
CA ALA A 115 1.06 -5.06 -2.45
C ALA A 115 0.02 -6.09 -1.98
N GLY A 116 -0.93 -6.47 -2.84
CA GLY A 116 -1.95 -7.47 -2.53
C GLY A 116 -1.58 -8.89 -2.93
N GLY A 117 -0.44 -9.10 -3.60
CA GLY A 117 -0.06 -10.41 -4.06
C GLY A 117 -0.95 -10.96 -5.16
N SER A 118 -1.41 -10.14 -6.10
CA SER A 118 -2.25 -10.60 -7.20
C SER A 118 -1.47 -11.46 -8.19
N ALA A 119 -2.07 -12.59 -8.58
CA ALA A 119 -1.54 -13.42 -9.67
C ALA A 119 -1.59 -12.70 -11.04
N ALA A 120 -2.43 -11.65 -11.17
CA ALA A 120 -2.55 -10.89 -12.41
C ALA A 120 -1.37 -9.94 -12.67
N GLN A 121 -0.57 -9.62 -11.65
CA GLN A 121 0.57 -8.70 -11.72
C GLN A 121 1.88 -9.47 -11.51
N THR A 122 2.12 -10.48 -12.36
CA THR A 122 3.28 -11.36 -12.23
C THR A 122 4.49 -10.78 -12.97
N LEU A 123 5.63 -10.67 -12.27
CA LEU A 123 6.93 -10.38 -12.86
C LEU A 123 7.51 -11.64 -13.51
N CYS A 124 7.49 -11.66 -14.83
CA CYS A 124 8.19 -12.66 -15.63
C CYS A 124 8.61 -12.02 -16.97
N GLY A 125 9.81 -11.44 -17.04
CA GLY A 125 10.28 -10.75 -18.24
C GLY A 125 11.46 -9.79 -18.01
N PRO A 126 11.81 -8.97 -19.03
CA PRO A 126 12.87 -7.98 -18.93
C PRO A 126 12.55 -6.90 -17.92
N ILE A 127 13.53 -6.50 -17.11
CA ILE A 127 13.47 -5.27 -16.32
C ILE A 127 14.45 -4.23 -16.85
N SER A 128 14.00 -2.97 -16.88
CA SER A 128 14.80 -1.80 -17.29
C SER A 128 14.94 -0.75 -16.19
N THR A 129 14.20 -0.90 -15.10
CA THR A 129 14.23 -0.04 -13.90
C THR A 129 14.24 -0.91 -12.65
N THR A 130 14.50 -0.31 -11.49
CA THR A 130 14.42 -1.06 -10.23
C THR A 130 12.97 -1.52 -10.01
N THR A 131 12.77 -2.81 -9.81
CA THR A 131 11.46 -3.43 -9.64
C THR A 131 11.46 -4.26 -8.37
N SER A 132 10.48 -4.04 -7.50
CA SER A 132 10.24 -4.88 -6.33
C SER A 132 9.14 -5.89 -6.62
N ALA A 133 9.23 -7.06 -6.01
CA ALA A 133 8.21 -8.10 -6.06
C ALA A 133 8.10 -8.86 -4.73
N LEU A 134 6.94 -9.45 -4.51
CA LEU A 134 6.61 -10.35 -3.41
C LEU A 134 6.59 -11.78 -3.92
N ILE A 135 6.89 -12.72 -3.04
CA ILE A 135 6.73 -14.15 -3.33
C ILE A 135 5.28 -14.53 -3.05
N ARG A 136 4.62 -15.06 -4.08
CA ARG A 136 3.25 -15.55 -3.98
C ARG A 136 3.22 -17.04 -4.24
N GLU A 137 3.05 -17.83 -3.19
CA GLU A 137 2.91 -19.27 -3.29
C GLU A 137 1.70 -19.69 -4.13
N ILE A 138 1.84 -20.83 -4.82
CA ILE A 138 0.81 -21.41 -5.66
C ILE A 138 0.39 -22.80 -5.14
N ASP A 139 1.32 -23.51 -4.49
CA ASP A 139 1.07 -24.81 -3.90
C ASP A 139 0.63 -24.71 -2.42
N GLY A 140 -0.01 -25.78 -1.89
CA GLY A 140 -0.36 -25.88 -0.47
C GLY A 140 0.47 -26.92 0.31
N ASN A 141 1.46 -27.53 -0.33
CA ASN A 141 2.31 -28.59 0.24
C ASN A 141 3.57 -28.02 0.90
N PHE A 142 4.03 -26.86 0.44
CA PHE A 142 4.98 -26.00 1.09
C PHE A 142 4.23 -24.92 1.89
N THR A 143 4.80 -24.55 3.02
CA THR A 143 4.31 -23.43 3.82
C THR A 143 5.51 -22.56 4.06
N PHE A 144 5.77 -21.66 3.12
CA PHE A 144 6.68 -20.57 3.37
C PHE A 144 6.14 -19.78 4.56
N ASP A 145 7.04 -19.39 5.44
CA ASP A 145 6.81 -18.45 6.53
C ASP A 145 7.87 -17.38 6.35
N ASP A 146 7.46 -16.18 5.93
CA ASP A 146 8.43 -15.17 5.55
C ASP A 146 9.14 -14.55 6.75
N ASP A 147 8.72 -14.81 7.99
CA ASP A 147 9.43 -14.43 9.21
C ASP A 147 10.56 -15.39 9.58
N LEU A 148 10.50 -16.65 9.16
CA LEU A 148 11.54 -17.64 9.46
C LEU A 148 12.79 -17.46 8.58
N ALA A 149 13.91 -18.02 9.04
CA ALA A 149 15.13 -18.07 8.23
C ALA A 149 14.93 -19.03 7.04
N PHE A 150 15.47 -18.67 5.88
CA PHE A 150 15.41 -19.50 4.68
C PHE A 150 16.64 -19.29 3.78
N VAL A 151 16.80 -20.18 2.81
CA VAL A 151 17.78 -20.03 1.74
C VAL A 151 17.03 -19.69 0.46
N PHE A 152 17.40 -18.58 -0.17
CA PHE A 152 16.96 -18.24 -1.51
C PHE A 152 18.02 -18.70 -2.51
N THR A 153 17.60 -19.40 -3.55
CA THR A 153 18.48 -19.83 -4.65
C THR A 153 18.03 -19.15 -5.93
N TYR A 154 18.97 -18.55 -6.65
CA TYR A 154 18.77 -18.15 -8.04
C TYR A 154 19.50 -19.15 -8.94
N GLU A 155 18.74 -19.91 -9.72
CA GLU A 155 19.27 -20.93 -10.62
C GLU A 155 19.95 -20.29 -11.83
N GLN A 156 21.19 -20.68 -12.07
CA GLN A 156 21.97 -20.19 -13.19
C GLN A 156 22.16 -21.25 -14.26
N THR A 157 22.34 -20.79 -15.50
CA THR A 157 22.63 -21.71 -16.59
C THR A 157 24.06 -22.24 -16.45
N SER A 158 24.18 -23.56 -16.44
CA SER A 158 25.45 -24.27 -16.46
C SER A 158 26.37 -23.73 -17.58
N PRO A 159 27.67 -23.51 -17.31
CA PRO A 159 28.43 -23.96 -16.14
C PRO A 159 28.44 -22.98 -14.94
N THR A 160 27.64 -21.91 -14.97
CA THR A 160 27.61 -20.92 -13.89
C THR A 160 26.93 -21.53 -12.66
N PRO A 161 27.58 -21.53 -11.47
CA PRO A 161 26.95 -22.05 -10.26
C PRO A 161 25.77 -21.20 -9.82
N ASP A 162 24.77 -21.80 -9.19
CA ASP A 162 23.63 -21.09 -8.61
C ASP A 162 24.07 -20.08 -7.55
N VAL A 163 23.29 -19.00 -7.42
CA VAL A 163 23.50 -18.02 -6.34
C VAL A 163 22.62 -18.40 -5.18
N MET A 164 23.25 -18.81 -4.07
CA MET A 164 22.54 -19.13 -2.82
C MET A 164 22.70 -17.99 -1.82
N VAL A 165 21.59 -17.58 -1.22
CA VAL A 165 21.52 -16.47 -0.27
C VAL A 165 20.88 -16.96 1.01
N ASN A 166 21.64 -16.92 2.12
CA ASN A 166 21.07 -17.17 3.44
C ASN A 166 20.35 -15.91 3.93
N VAL A 167 19.05 -16.03 4.17
CA VAL A 167 18.22 -14.96 4.69
C VAL A 167 17.89 -15.28 6.15
N ALA A 168 18.35 -14.43 7.06
CA ALA A 168 18.09 -14.60 8.49
C ALA A 168 16.59 -14.47 8.80
N ALA A 169 16.16 -15.03 9.93
CA ALA A 169 14.80 -14.83 10.44
C ALA A 169 14.55 -13.33 10.71
N TYR A 170 13.29 -12.92 10.60
CA TYR A 170 12.86 -11.59 10.98
C TYR A 170 13.09 -11.37 12.48
N ASP A 171 13.77 -10.27 12.80
CA ASP A 171 13.95 -9.79 14.16
C ASP A 171 13.47 -8.34 14.22
N PRO A 172 12.34 -8.05 14.87
CA PRO A 172 11.77 -6.70 14.94
C PRO A 172 12.73 -5.71 15.61
N SER A 173 13.62 -6.15 16.48
CA SER A 173 14.55 -5.28 17.21
C SER A 173 15.60 -4.65 16.29
N LEU A 174 15.83 -5.24 15.12
CA LEU A 174 16.77 -4.74 14.11
C LEU A 174 16.17 -3.68 13.19
N TYR A 175 14.91 -3.30 13.40
CA TYR A 175 14.23 -2.27 12.61
C TYR A 175 13.92 -1.04 13.49
N PRO A 176 14.92 -0.21 13.80
CA PRO A 176 14.80 0.90 14.76
C PRO A 176 13.85 2.04 14.34
N ALA A 177 13.30 1.99 13.12
CA ALA A 177 12.24 2.89 12.63
C ALA A 177 11.01 2.13 12.07
N GLY A 178 10.97 0.82 12.28
CA GLY A 178 10.40 -0.16 11.36
C GLY A 178 8.90 -0.17 11.19
N GLY A 179 8.45 0.13 9.96
CA GLY A 179 7.33 -0.44 9.17
C GLY A 179 5.94 -0.70 9.78
N GLN A 180 5.76 -0.67 11.10
CA GLN A 180 4.48 -0.89 11.71
C GLN A 180 3.55 0.25 11.36
N ILE A 181 2.34 -0.12 10.95
CA ILE A 181 1.26 0.84 10.76
C ILE A 181 1.11 1.65 12.05
N ARG A 182 1.44 2.94 11.97
CA ARG A 182 1.42 3.85 13.11
C ARG A 182 0.01 4.37 13.31
N SER A 183 -0.39 4.44 14.57
CA SER A 183 -1.63 5.14 14.88
C SER A 183 -1.49 6.63 14.57
N PRO A 184 -2.47 7.26 13.89
CA PRO A 184 -2.39 8.68 13.57
C PRO A 184 -2.16 9.51 14.82
N SER A 185 -1.12 10.33 14.77
CA SER A 185 -0.66 11.17 15.87
C SER A 185 -0.06 12.47 15.32
N GLY A 186 0.00 13.52 16.14
CA GLY A 186 0.34 14.87 15.67
C GLY A 186 1.72 14.99 15.01
N ASN A 187 2.68 14.15 15.40
CA ASN A 187 4.01 14.08 14.80
C ASN A 187 4.01 13.56 13.34
N LEU A 188 2.91 12.94 12.90
CA LEU A 188 2.64 12.52 11.52
C LEU A 188 1.93 13.59 10.69
N SER A 189 1.63 14.77 11.24
CA SER A 189 1.07 15.89 10.47
C SER A 189 2.09 16.46 9.48
N GLY A 190 1.67 16.83 8.28
CA GLY A 190 2.54 17.50 7.32
C GLY A 190 2.12 17.36 5.87
N SER A 191 3.05 17.72 4.99
CA SER A 191 2.90 17.59 3.54
C SER A 191 3.47 16.25 3.07
N TYR A 192 2.74 15.61 2.16
CA TYR A 192 3.05 14.31 1.59
C TYR A 192 2.93 14.39 0.06
N TYR A 193 3.86 13.77 -0.67
CA TYR A 193 3.95 13.86 -2.13
C TYR A 193 4.41 12.52 -2.74
N ASP A 194 4.10 12.35 -4.02
CA ASP A 194 4.54 11.21 -4.83
C ASP A 194 5.37 11.78 -5.99
N ALA A 195 6.63 11.37 -6.08
CA ALA A 195 7.55 11.85 -7.11
C ALA A 195 7.11 11.44 -8.53
N ALA A 196 6.34 10.35 -8.67
CA ALA A 196 5.78 9.92 -9.95
C ALA A 196 4.54 10.74 -10.36
N ARG A 197 3.99 11.56 -9.45
CA ARG A 197 2.80 12.39 -9.66
C ARG A 197 3.06 13.86 -9.32
N PRO A 198 3.95 14.55 -10.06
CA PRO A 198 4.28 15.94 -9.78
C PRO A 198 3.05 16.85 -9.92
N GLY A 199 2.87 17.78 -8.98
CA GLY A 199 1.71 18.69 -8.93
C GLY A 199 0.54 18.18 -8.08
N GLU A 200 0.61 16.94 -7.60
CA GLU A 200 -0.34 16.36 -6.66
C GLU A 200 0.29 16.15 -5.28
N GLY A 201 -0.56 15.99 -4.25
CA GLY A 201 -0.09 15.70 -2.90
C GLY A 201 -1.14 15.94 -1.82
N LEU A 202 -0.78 15.64 -0.59
CA LEU A 202 -1.63 15.80 0.58
C LEU A 202 -1.02 16.79 1.57
N PHE A 203 -1.88 17.55 2.22
CA PHE A 203 -1.60 18.16 3.51
C PHE A 203 -2.48 17.50 4.56
N ILE A 204 -1.86 16.95 5.62
CA ILE A 204 -2.56 16.24 6.69
C ILE A 204 -2.27 16.94 8.01
N GLU A 205 -3.33 17.18 8.78
CA GLU A 205 -3.25 17.66 10.15
C GLU A 205 -3.91 16.63 11.06
N ILE A 206 -3.19 16.17 12.09
CA ILE A 206 -3.70 15.29 13.12
C ILE A 206 -3.66 16.04 14.44
N GLY A 207 -4.83 16.32 14.99
CA GLY A 207 -4.97 17.18 16.15
C GLY A 207 -6.06 16.70 17.10
N GLN A 208 -6.42 17.58 18.03
CA GLN A 208 -7.49 17.36 18.99
C GLN A 208 -8.44 18.55 19.01
N VAL A 209 -9.74 18.26 19.14
CA VAL A 209 -10.79 19.26 19.38
C VAL A 209 -11.56 18.84 20.63
N GLY A 210 -11.18 19.42 21.78
CA GLY A 210 -11.56 18.88 23.08
C GLY A 210 -10.94 17.49 23.26
N ASP A 211 -11.73 16.51 23.70
CA ASP A 211 -11.27 15.12 23.89
C ASP A 211 -11.23 14.30 22.58
N ARG A 212 -11.70 14.87 21.47
CA ARG A 212 -11.81 14.17 20.17
C ARG A 212 -10.49 14.27 19.43
N ARG A 213 -10.02 13.14 18.90
CA ARG A 213 -8.89 13.11 17.95
C ARG A 213 -9.45 13.31 16.55
N VAL A 214 -8.89 14.26 15.82
CA VAL A 214 -9.39 14.64 14.49
C VAL A 214 -8.25 14.53 13.49
N LEU A 215 -8.51 13.85 12.38
CA LEU A 215 -7.65 13.89 11.21
C LEU A 215 -8.32 14.80 10.18
N PHE A 216 -7.62 15.84 9.75
CA PHE A 216 -7.98 16.70 8.63
C PHE A 216 -7.03 16.44 7.46
N VAL A 217 -7.58 16.50 6.25
CA VAL A 217 -6.81 16.37 5.01
C VAL A 217 -7.25 17.42 3.99
N SER A 218 -6.27 17.95 3.27
CA SER A 218 -6.44 18.60 1.97
C SER A 218 -5.65 17.83 0.92
N TRP A 219 -6.35 17.30 -0.08
CA TRP A 219 -5.78 16.58 -1.20
C TRP A 219 -5.78 17.47 -2.45
N TYR A 220 -4.59 17.76 -2.94
CA TYR A 220 -4.34 18.50 -4.18
C TYR A 220 -4.16 17.49 -5.32
N THR A 221 -5.05 17.50 -6.30
CA THR A 221 -5.04 16.55 -7.42
C THR A 221 -5.63 17.17 -8.69
N TYR A 222 -5.73 16.37 -9.74
CA TYR A 222 -6.40 16.68 -10.99
C TYR A 222 -7.52 15.69 -11.23
N PHE A 223 -8.71 16.19 -11.56
CA PHE A 223 -9.86 15.36 -11.93
C PHE A 223 -10.48 15.93 -13.20
N GLN A 224 -10.68 15.09 -14.21
CA GLN A 224 -11.21 15.47 -15.53
C GLN A 224 -10.45 16.67 -16.15
N GLY A 225 -9.11 16.64 -16.08
CA GLY A 225 -8.24 17.66 -16.65
C GLY A 225 -8.18 18.99 -15.89
N MET A 226 -8.86 19.10 -14.74
CA MET A 226 -8.86 20.31 -13.92
C MET A 226 -8.25 20.07 -12.55
N GLN A 227 -7.51 21.05 -12.05
CA GLN A 227 -7.04 21.03 -10.67
C GLN A 227 -8.22 21.02 -9.70
N ARG A 228 -8.11 20.22 -8.63
CA ARG A 228 -9.08 20.08 -7.55
C ARG A 228 -8.39 20.08 -6.21
N TRP A 229 -9.02 20.74 -5.24
CA TRP A 229 -8.68 20.63 -3.82
C TRP A 229 -9.84 19.91 -3.15
N ILE A 230 -9.58 18.67 -2.74
CA ILE A 230 -10.56 17.79 -2.12
C ILE A 230 -10.23 17.73 -0.63
N ILE A 231 -11.17 18.08 0.23
CA ILE A 231 -10.94 18.22 1.66
C ILE A 231 -11.79 17.23 2.44
N GLY A 232 -11.38 16.91 3.66
CA GLY A 232 -12.17 16.08 4.55
C GLY A 232 -11.61 16.11 5.96
N ASN A 233 -12.45 15.72 6.92
CA ASN A 233 -12.01 15.46 8.27
C ASN A 233 -12.89 14.41 8.93
N VAL A 234 -12.33 13.70 9.91
CA VAL A 234 -13.07 12.71 10.69
C VAL A 234 -12.50 12.60 12.09
N ASP A 235 -13.36 12.26 13.04
CA ASP A 235 -12.93 11.85 14.37
C ASP A 235 -12.46 10.39 14.30
N PHE A 236 -11.39 10.04 15.02
CA PHE A 236 -10.87 8.67 15.02
C PHE A 236 -10.54 8.17 16.45
N PRO A 237 -10.65 6.85 16.71
CA PRO A 237 -10.37 6.29 18.03
C PRO A 237 -8.87 6.24 18.32
N ALA A 238 -8.50 6.22 19.61
CA ALA A 238 -7.13 5.97 20.02
C ALA A 238 -6.65 4.60 19.51
N GLY A 239 -5.43 4.52 19.01
CA GLY A 239 -4.86 3.25 18.53
C GLY A 239 -5.41 2.80 17.17
N ALA A 240 -6.22 3.60 16.48
CA ALA A 240 -6.62 3.32 15.10
C ALA A 240 -5.38 3.12 14.23
N THR A 241 -5.34 2.05 13.43
CA THR A 241 -4.26 1.78 12.46
C THR A 241 -4.65 2.22 11.04
N SER A 242 -5.94 2.46 10.80
CA SER A 242 -6.45 3.05 9.58
C SER A 242 -7.54 4.08 9.92
N VAL A 243 -7.65 5.12 9.09
CA VAL A 243 -8.69 6.14 9.22
C VAL A 243 -9.31 6.40 7.86
N THR A 244 -10.62 6.20 7.74
CA THR A 244 -11.38 6.52 6.54
C THR A 244 -12.07 7.88 6.70
N VAL A 245 -11.73 8.81 5.82
CA VAL A 245 -12.20 10.19 5.83
C VAL A 245 -13.20 10.40 4.69
N PRO A 246 -14.43 10.89 4.95
CA PRO A 246 -15.31 11.34 3.89
C PRO A 246 -14.75 12.62 3.26
N LEU A 247 -14.75 12.66 1.93
CA LEU A 247 -14.16 13.72 1.14
C LEU A 247 -15.23 14.57 0.44
N GLN A 248 -14.96 15.86 0.34
CA GLN A 248 -15.84 16.86 -0.27
C GLN A 248 -15.06 17.93 -1.04
N ILE A 249 -15.75 18.60 -1.96
CA ILE A 249 -15.26 19.78 -2.68
C ILE A 249 -16.13 20.98 -2.33
N THR A 250 -15.53 22.16 -2.22
CA THR A 250 -16.26 23.42 -2.03
C THR A 250 -16.42 24.17 -3.35
N ALA A 251 -17.62 24.72 -3.59
CA ALA A 251 -17.91 25.50 -4.80
C ALA A 251 -18.91 26.64 -4.52
N GLY A 252 -19.27 27.40 -5.56
CA GLY A 252 -20.42 28.32 -5.59
C GLY A 252 -20.13 29.78 -5.21
N THR A 253 -18.96 30.08 -4.62
CA THR A 253 -18.58 31.45 -4.24
C THR A 253 -17.36 31.96 -5.02
N GLY A 254 -17.13 33.28 -4.99
CA GLY A 254 -15.99 33.95 -5.64
C GLY A 254 -14.88 34.35 -4.67
N PHE A 255 -13.78 34.91 -5.20
CA PHE A 255 -12.65 35.41 -4.41
C PHE A 255 -12.81 36.89 -4.03
N GLY A 256 -12.27 37.29 -2.87
CA GLY A 256 -12.23 38.68 -2.42
C GLY A 256 -13.61 39.30 -2.24
N THR A 257 -13.89 40.43 -2.90
CA THR A 257 -15.18 41.13 -2.80
C THR A 257 -16.35 40.36 -3.41
N GLN A 258 -16.08 39.32 -4.21
CA GLN A 258 -17.10 38.41 -4.76
C GLN A 258 -17.44 37.25 -3.80
N PHE A 259 -16.75 37.13 -2.66
CA PHE A 259 -17.04 36.11 -1.67
C PHE A 259 -18.40 36.38 -1.01
N ASN A 260 -19.32 35.44 -1.19
CA ASN A 260 -20.59 35.38 -0.49
C ASN A 260 -20.71 34.03 0.25
N PRO A 261 -20.77 34.02 1.59
CA PRO A 261 -20.85 32.78 2.36
C PRO A 261 -22.15 32.01 2.10
N ALA A 262 -23.25 32.70 1.74
CA ALA A 262 -24.52 32.05 1.45
C ALA A 262 -24.50 31.19 0.16
N ASN A 263 -23.49 31.42 -0.70
CA ASN A 263 -23.32 30.67 -1.94
C ASN A 263 -22.33 29.50 -1.79
N VAL A 264 -21.70 29.31 -0.62
CA VAL A 264 -20.76 28.21 -0.40
C VAL A 264 -21.52 26.89 -0.37
N GLN A 265 -21.13 25.99 -1.27
CA GLN A 265 -21.66 24.64 -1.36
C GLN A 265 -20.60 23.63 -0.99
N TYR A 266 -20.99 22.63 -0.19
CA TYR A 266 -20.17 21.47 0.15
C TYR A 266 -20.71 20.27 -0.62
N ILE A 267 -19.94 19.78 -1.58
CA ILE A 267 -20.34 18.72 -2.50
C ILE A 267 -19.60 17.44 -2.09
N PRO A 268 -20.32 16.38 -1.64
CA PRO A 268 -19.69 15.09 -1.35
C PRO A 268 -18.98 14.54 -2.59
N TRP A 269 -17.71 14.18 -2.45
CA TRP A 269 -16.89 13.69 -3.56
C TRP A 269 -16.62 12.18 -3.47
N GLY A 270 -16.41 11.66 -2.27
CA GLY A 270 -16.04 10.26 -2.06
C GLY A 270 -15.47 10.01 -0.67
N SER A 271 -14.50 9.11 -0.56
CA SER A 271 -13.77 8.86 0.68
C SER A 271 -12.32 8.47 0.42
N ALA A 272 -11.47 8.62 1.43
CA ALA A 272 -10.11 8.10 1.40
C ALA A 272 -9.71 7.45 2.73
N THR A 273 -8.93 6.37 2.65
CA THR A 273 -8.39 5.63 3.79
C THR A 273 -6.89 5.85 3.89
N PHE A 274 -6.46 6.24 5.08
CA PHE A 274 -5.07 6.57 5.42
C PHE A 274 -4.46 5.46 6.27
N ARG A 275 -3.25 5.01 5.92
CA ARG A 275 -2.41 4.14 6.76
C ARG A 275 -0.99 4.69 6.79
N PHE A 276 -0.53 5.12 7.97
CA PHE A 276 0.82 5.63 8.16
C PHE A 276 1.77 4.45 8.32
N LEU A 277 2.49 4.10 7.27
CA LEU A 277 3.34 2.92 7.25
C LEU A 277 4.71 3.16 7.90
N SER A 278 5.07 4.44 8.07
CA SER A 278 6.23 4.88 8.83
C SER A 278 6.08 6.36 9.20
N CYS A 279 7.16 6.96 9.70
CA CYS A 279 7.26 8.40 9.92
C CYS A 279 7.18 9.26 8.66
N THR A 280 7.52 8.65 7.53
CA THR A 280 7.70 9.33 6.26
C THR A 280 6.85 8.72 5.16
N GLU A 281 6.16 7.60 5.40
CA GLU A 281 5.41 6.88 4.37
C GLU A 281 3.94 6.72 4.74
N LEU A 282 3.09 6.93 3.75
CA LEU A 282 1.63 6.89 3.86
C LEU A 282 1.06 6.12 2.68
N SER A 283 0.22 5.13 2.97
CA SER A 283 -0.72 4.58 1.98
C SER A 283 -2.01 5.40 1.99
N PHE A 284 -2.47 5.76 0.80
CA PHE A 284 -3.69 6.54 0.57
C PHE A 284 -4.57 5.83 -0.45
N ASP A 285 -5.62 5.16 0.02
CA ASP A 285 -6.63 4.54 -0.83
C ASP A 285 -7.81 5.49 -0.98
N TRP A 286 -8.27 5.76 -2.19
CA TRP A 286 -9.39 6.65 -2.44
C TRP A 286 -10.44 6.00 -3.35
N ALA A 287 -11.68 6.42 -3.17
CA ALA A 287 -12.79 6.08 -4.04
C ALA A 287 -13.71 7.30 -4.20
N SER A 288 -14.03 7.63 -5.45
CA SER A 288 -14.98 8.69 -5.79
C SER A 288 -16.40 8.14 -5.86
N ASN A 289 -17.39 9.02 -5.67
CA ASN A 289 -18.80 8.68 -5.86
C ASN A 289 -19.16 8.40 -7.33
N GLU A 290 -18.26 8.74 -8.27
CA GLU A 290 -18.40 8.47 -9.70
C GLU A 290 -17.86 7.08 -10.10
N GLY A 291 -17.35 6.30 -9.14
CA GLY A 291 -16.93 4.91 -9.34
C GLY A 291 -15.43 4.72 -9.63
N GLU A 292 -14.66 5.80 -9.72
CA GLU A 292 -13.20 5.73 -9.81
C GLU A 292 -12.58 5.44 -8.45
N SER A 293 -11.49 4.68 -8.42
CA SER A 293 -10.73 4.40 -7.20
C SER A 293 -9.27 4.15 -7.51
N GLY A 294 -8.42 4.28 -6.50
CA GLY A 294 -6.99 4.02 -6.63
C GLY A 294 -6.27 4.02 -5.29
N THR A 295 -5.01 3.57 -5.34
CA THR A 295 -4.10 3.58 -4.20
C THR A 295 -2.85 4.36 -4.58
N TYR A 296 -2.47 5.30 -3.72
CA TYR A 296 -1.23 6.05 -3.85
C TYR A 296 -0.32 5.83 -2.65
N SER A 297 0.97 5.81 -2.94
CA SER A 297 2.04 5.76 -1.95
C SER A 297 2.67 7.14 -1.88
N TYR A 298 2.49 7.80 -0.74
CA TYR A 298 3.07 9.11 -0.52
C TYR A 298 4.24 9.05 0.45
N VAL A 299 5.26 9.85 0.15
CA VAL A 299 6.36 10.13 1.04
C VAL A 299 6.22 11.53 1.62
N ARG A 300 6.62 11.73 2.88
CA ARG A 300 6.58 13.02 3.54
C ARG A 300 7.59 13.96 2.91
N LEU A 301 7.17 15.18 2.61
CA LEU A 301 8.02 16.20 1.97
C LEU A 301 9.16 16.64 2.89
N VAL A 302 8.92 16.68 4.19
CA VAL A 302 9.91 17.03 5.21
C VAL A 302 10.01 15.91 6.24
N ASN A 303 11.21 15.63 6.74
CA ASN A 303 11.47 14.48 7.62
C ASN A 303 10.73 14.51 8.97
N GLY A 304 10.13 15.65 9.34
CA GLY A 304 9.42 15.83 10.59
C GLY A 304 9.12 17.30 10.87
N LEU A 305 8.35 17.57 11.92
CA LEU A 305 8.25 18.91 12.47
C LEU A 305 9.49 19.19 13.33
N LEU A 306 10.06 20.38 13.21
CA LEU A 306 11.25 20.77 13.96
C LEU A 306 10.99 20.63 15.47
N GLY A 307 11.81 19.85 16.16
CA GLY A 307 11.68 19.61 17.61
C GLY A 307 10.62 18.59 18.02
N VAL A 308 9.92 17.96 17.07
CA VAL A 308 8.95 16.89 17.34
C VAL A 308 9.53 15.56 16.88
N SER A 309 9.77 14.64 17.81
CA SER A 309 10.20 13.28 17.47
C SER A 309 9.07 12.52 16.79
N CYS A 310 9.43 11.77 15.75
CA CYS A 310 8.51 10.83 15.13
C CYS A 310 8.53 9.44 15.79
N GLN A 311 9.40 9.23 16.79
CA GLN A 311 9.53 7.94 17.48
C GLN A 311 8.22 7.52 18.15
#